data_AF-A0A2H5X5L6-F1
#
_entry.id   AF-A0A2H5X5L6-F1
#
_cell.length_a   1.000
_cell.length_b   1.000
_cell.length_c   1.000
_cell.angle_alpha   90.00
_cell.angle_beta   90.00
_cell.angle_gamma   90.00
#
_symmetry.space_group_name_H-M   'P 1'
#
loop_
_entity.id
_entity.type
_entity.pdbx_description
1 polymer ?
#
loop_
_entity_poly.entity_id
_entity_poly.type
_entity_poly.pdbx_seq_one_letter_code
_entity_poly.pdbx_strand_id
1 'polypeptide(L)'
;MKTIVVEVPDELWELLEPIARKQGIPVEQYILDMMLKVNPPRPQLSEEERQKARERLLRFAGAVSSGDPRSADNERIDADLVREYGSSHDEKG
;
A
#
# COMPACT_ATOMS: atom_id res chain seq x y z
N MET A 1 2.48 24.69 23.03
CA MET A 1 2.00 24.33 21.67
C MET A 1 2.90 25.02 20.65
N LYS A 2 3.19 24.37 19.53
CA LYS A 2 3.88 25.00 18.39
C LYS A 2 2.91 24.99 17.21
N THR A 3 2.88 26.09 16.46
CA THR A 3 2.02 26.24 15.28
C THR A 3 2.91 26.23 14.04
N ILE A 4 2.51 25.50 13.01
CA ILE A 4 3.12 25.52 11.69
C ILE A 4 2.06 25.92 10.67
N VAL A 5 2.46 26.68 9.66
CA VAL A 5 1.64 27.00 8.49
C VAL A 5 2.25 26.25 7.32
N VAL A 6 1.44 25.49 6.59
CA VAL A 6 1.86 24.70 5.44
C VAL A 6 1.00 25.09 4.27
N GLU A 7 1.63 25.53 3.19
CA GLU A 7 0.96 25.67 1.89
C GLU A 7 0.96 24.30 1.21
N VAL A 8 -0.21 23.82 0.84
CA VAL A 8 -0.39 22.55 0.13
C VAL A 8 -0.92 22.85 -1.27
N PRO A 9 -0.51 22.10 -2.30
CA PRO A 9 -1.10 22.22 -3.63
C PRO A 9 -2.62 21.97 -3.58
N ASP A 10 -3.37 22.72 -4.38
CA ASP A 10 -4.84 22.61 -4.43
C ASP A 10 -5.27 21.18 -4.78
N GLU A 11 -4.54 20.50 -5.67
CA GLU A 11 -4.83 19.13 -6.07
C GLU A 11 -4.74 18.15 -4.89
N LEU A 12 -3.82 18.40 -3.95
CA LEU A 12 -3.70 17.59 -2.74
C LEU A 12 -4.87 17.86 -1.79
N TRP A 13 -5.30 19.12 -1.70
CA TRP A 13 -6.47 19.48 -0.88
C TRP A 13 -7.74 18.82 -1.40
N GLU A 14 -8.02 18.97 -2.69
CA GLU A 14 -9.19 18.40 -3.37
C GLU A 14 -9.23 16.87 -3.29
N LEU A 15 -8.06 16.21 -3.33
CA LEU A 15 -7.96 14.76 -3.18
C LEU A 15 -8.32 14.31 -1.75
N LEU A 16 -7.89 15.06 -0.73
CA LEU A 16 -7.95 14.63 0.67
C LEU A 16 -9.24 15.08 1.38
N GLU A 17 -9.83 16.21 1.00
CA GLU A 17 -11.03 16.76 1.62
C GLU A 17 -12.22 15.76 1.63
N PRO A 18 -12.56 15.06 0.52
CA PRO A 18 -13.65 14.09 0.53
C PRO A 18 -13.38 12.91 1.49
N ILE A 19 -12.11 12.53 1.65
CA ILE A 19 -11.69 11.42 2.50
C ILE A 19 -11.80 11.82 3.97
N ALA A 20 -11.29 13.01 4.32
CA ALA A 20 -11.39 13.57 5.66
C ALA A 20 -12.86 13.75 6.08
N ARG A 21 -13.69 14.27 5.18
CA ARG A 21 -15.14 14.43 5.39
C ARG A 21 -15.85 13.10 5.67
N LYS A 22 -15.51 12.04 4.92
CA LYS A 22 -16.05 10.68 5.18
C LYS A 22 -15.66 10.15 6.56
N GLN A 23 -14.52 10.58 7.10
CA GLN A 23 -14.01 10.19 8.41
C GLN A 23 -14.46 11.15 9.53
N GLY A 24 -15.17 12.23 9.20
CA GLY A 24 -15.66 13.21 10.16
C GLY A 24 -14.56 14.07 10.80
N ILE A 25 -13.41 14.23 10.16
CA ILE A 25 -12.30 15.04 10.67
C ILE A 25 -11.95 16.18 9.69
N PRO A 26 -11.37 17.29 10.18
CA PRO A 26 -10.84 18.34 9.30
C PRO A 26 -9.74 17.80 8.38
N VAL A 27 -9.65 18.33 7.16
CA VAL A 27 -8.65 17.88 6.19
C VAL A 27 -7.22 18.19 6.65
N GLU A 28 -7.03 19.26 7.41
CA GLU A 28 -5.75 19.61 8.04
C GLU A 28 -5.33 18.54 9.05
N GLN A 29 -6.26 18.04 9.85
CA GLN A 29 -6.00 16.93 10.79
C GLN A 29 -5.66 15.65 10.02
N TYR A 30 -6.38 15.37 8.93
CA TYR A 30 -6.09 14.21 8.08
C TYR A 30 -4.68 14.29 7.45
N ILE A 31 -4.28 15.47 6.96
CA ILE A 31 -2.94 15.72 6.42
C ILE A 31 -1.87 15.51 7.49
N LEU A 32 -2.06 16.07 8.69
CA LEU A 32 -1.13 15.90 9.81
C LEU A 32 -0.99 14.41 10.21
N ASP A 33 -2.10 13.69 10.31
CA ASP A 33 -2.09 12.27 10.62
C ASP A 33 -1.38 11.46 9.53
N MET A 34 -1.57 11.83 8.26
CA MET A 34 -0.86 11.21 7.15
C MET A 34 0.64 11.50 7.24
N MET A 35 1.06 12.74 7.50
CA MET A 35 2.48 13.08 7.67
C MET A 35 3.13 12.29 8.82
N LEU A 36 2.41 12.03 9.91
CA LEU A 36 2.87 11.19 11.01
C LEU A 36 2.98 9.70 10.61
N LYS A 37 2.09 9.22 9.73
CA LYS A 37 2.07 7.83 9.23
C LYS A 37 3.08 7.56 8.11
N VAL A 38 3.49 8.57 7.34
CA VAL A 38 4.38 8.38 6.18
C VAL A 38 5.81 8.03 6.59
N ASN A 39 6.18 8.23 7.85
CA ASN A 39 7.52 7.90 8.33
C ASN A 39 7.52 7.29 9.74
N PRO A 40 6.98 6.07 9.95
CA PRO A 40 7.36 5.34 11.14
C PRO A 40 8.89 5.21 11.08
N PRO A 41 9.63 5.58 12.14
CA PRO A 41 11.07 5.40 12.15
C PRO A 41 11.35 3.94 11.82
N ARG A 42 12.11 3.69 10.75
CA ARG A 42 12.55 2.33 10.44
C ARG A 42 13.21 1.79 11.70
N PRO A 43 12.80 0.63 12.21
CA PRO A 43 13.45 0.06 13.37
C PRO A 43 14.93 -0.07 13.07
N GLN A 44 15.77 0.57 13.90
CA GLN A 44 17.21 0.43 13.80
C GLN A 44 17.55 -0.95 14.37
N LEU A 45 17.60 -1.95 13.48
CA LEU A 45 17.97 -3.31 13.85
C LEU A 45 19.50 -3.40 13.98
N SER A 46 19.95 -4.08 15.02
CA SER A 46 21.31 -4.63 15.05
C SER A 46 21.53 -5.63 13.92
N GLU A 47 22.79 -5.94 13.60
CA GLU A 47 23.11 -6.91 12.54
C GLU A 47 22.50 -8.29 12.85
N GLU A 48 22.49 -8.70 14.11
CA GLU A 48 21.89 -9.97 14.55
C GLU A 48 20.36 -9.98 14.38
N GLU A 49 19.68 -8.88 14.69
CA GLU A 49 18.24 -8.75 14.49
C GLU A 49 17.88 -8.72 13.00
N ARG A 50 18.70 -8.05 12.19
CA ARG A 50 18.55 -8.02 10.73
C ARG A 50 18.69 -9.41 10.13
N GLN A 51 19.69 -10.18 10.58
CA GLN A 51 19.91 -11.54 10.13
C GLN A 51 18.75 -12.46 10.53
N LYS A 52 18.28 -12.39 11.78
CA LYS A 52 17.09 -13.16 12.24
C LYS A 52 15.83 -12.79 11.47
N ALA A 53 15.61 -11.51 11.18
CA ALA A 53 14.48 -11.06 10.37
C ALA A 53 14.55 -11.61 8.95
N ARG A 54 15.74 -11.62 8.36
CA ARG A 54 15.99 -12.19 7.03
C ARG A 54 15.74 -13.69 7.00
N GLU A 55 16.20 -14.44 7.99
CA GLU A 55 15.95 -15.88 8.09
C GLU A 55 14.45 -16.20 8.24
N ARG A 56 13.72 -15.43 9.07
CA ARG A 56 12.27 -15.56 9.20
C ARG A 56 11.53 -15.29 7.89
N LEU A 57 11.97 -14.30 7.12
CA LEU A 57 11.39 -13.99 5.81
C LEU A 57 11.67 -15.11 4.80
N LEU A 58 12.94 -15.52 4.71
CA LEU A 58 13.39 -16.53 3.74
C LEU A 58 12.83 -17.93 4.02
N ARG A 59 12.40 -18.22 5.25
CA ARG A 59 11.66 -19.45 5.57
C ARG A 59 10.46 -19.68 4.65
N PHE A 60 9.83 -18.62 4.15
CA PHE A 60 8.66 -18.70 3.28
C PHE A 60 8.99 -18.43 1.81
N ALA A 61 10.26 -18.22 1.46
CA ALA A 61 10.66 -18.00 0.07
C ALA A 61 10.38 -19.28 -0.75
N GLY A 62 9.56 -19.14 -1.80
CA GLY A 62 9.14 -20.28 -2.64
C GLY A 62 8.05 -21.17 -2.02
N ALA A 63 7.54 -20.86 -0.83
CA ALA A 63 6.42 -21.59 -0.23
C ALA A 63 5.10 -21.11 -0.83
N VAL A 64 4.44 -21.96 -1.64
CA VAL A 64 3.10 -21.72 -2.19
C VAL A 64 2.17 -22.82 -1.66
N SER A 65 1.13 -22.43 -0.92
CA SER A 65 0.10 -23.35 -0.41
C SER A 65 -1.28 -22.86 -0.82
N SER A 66 -1.62 -23.09 -2.09
CA SER A 66 -2.90 -22.68 -2.69
C SER A 66 -3.93 -23.82 -2.80
N GLY A 67 -3.50 -25.07 -2.55
CA GLY A 67 -4.30 -26.27 -2.88
C GLY A 67 -4.35 -26.60 -4.38
N ASP A 68 -3.80 -25.73 -5.24
CA ASP A 68 -3.69 -25.92 -6.68
C ASP A 68 -2.23 -26.15 -7.09
N PRO A 69 -1.87 -27.33 -7.63
CA PRO A 69 -0.51 -27.64 -8.05
C PRO A 69 0.00 -26.75 -9.20
N ARG A 70 -0.88 -25.98 -9.87
CA ARG A 70 -0.54 -25.04 -10.95
C ARG A 70 -0.65 -23.58 -10.51
N SER A 71 -0.59 -23.32 -9.22
CA SER A 71 -0.67 -21.95 -8.67
C SER A 71 0.58 -21.10 -8.88
N ALA A 72 1.69 -21.71 -9.32
CA ALA A 72 2.90 -21.02 -9.73
C ALA A 72 3.04 -20.92 -11.27
N ASP A 73 2.02 -21.35 -12.02
CA ASP A 73 1.99 -21.27 -13.48
C ASP A 73 1.52 -19.87 -13.90
N ASN A 74 2.49 -18.99 -14.16
CA ASN A 74 2.23 -17.59 -14.51
C ASN A 74 1.43 -17.45 -15.81
N GLU A 75 1.63 -18.33 -16.79
CA GLU A 75 0.90 -18.27 -18.07
C GLU A 75 -0.58 -18.57 -17.85
N ARG A 76 -0.90 -19.50 -16.96
CA ARG A 76 -2.29 -19.80 -16.59
C ARG A 76 -2.92 -18.67 -15.78
N ILE A 77 -2.15 -18.05 -14.86
CA ILE A 77 -2.61 -16.87 -14.11
C ILE A 77 -2.97 -15.75 -15.08
N ASP A 78 -2.11 -15.45 -16.06
CA ASP A 78 -2.35 -14.42 -17.06
C ASP A 78 -3.59 -14.74 -17.91
N ALA A 79 -3.77 -16.01 -18.32
CA ALA A 79 -4.96 -16.44 -19.05
C ALA A 79 -6.25 -16.33 -18.21
N ASP A 80 -6.19 -16.68 -16.92
CA ASP A 80 -7.31 -16.54 -15.99
C ASP A 80 -7.66 -15.05 -15.78
N LEU A 81 -6.65 -14.18 -15.65
CA LEU A 81 -6.82 -12.72 -15.53
C LEU A 81 -7.43 -12.11 -16.80
N VAL A 82 -6.96 -12.49 -17.98
CA VAL A 82 -7.53 -12.03 -19.27
C VAL A 82 -8.97 -12.52 -19.42
N ARG A 83 -9.28 -13.76 -19.01
CA ARG A 83 -10.65 -14.27 -19.06
C ARG A 83 -11.58 -13.49 -18.11
N GLU A 84 -11.13 -13.19 -16.90
CA GLU A 84 -11.94 -12.54 -15.87
C GLU A 84 -12.10 -11.03 -16.11
N TYR A 85 -11.04 -10.35 -16.57
CA TYR A 85 -10.99 -8.88 -16.67
C TYR A 85 -10.79 -8.34 -18.11
N GLY A 86 -10.48 -9.19 -19.09
CA GLY A 86 -10.17 -8.76 -20.47
C GLY A 86 -11.37 -8.24 -21.26
N SER A 87 -12.60 -8.30 -20.73
CA SER A 87 -13.81 -7.81 -21.40
C SER A 87 -14.32 -6.46 -20.85
N SER A 88 -13.59 -5.78 -19.95
CA SER A 88 -14.10 -4.53 -19.35
C SER A 88 -13.03 -3.48 -19.06
N HIS A 89 -12.30 -3.00 -20.07
CA HIS A 89 -11.68 -1.66 -20.00
C HIS A 89 -11.24 -1.08 -21.35
N ASP A 90 -12.07 -1.21 -22.38
CA ASP A 90 -12.01 -0.32 -23.55
C ASP A 90 -13.44 0.18 -23.81
N GLU A 91 -13.71 1.41 -23.39
CA GLU A 91 -14.70 2.36 -23.92
C GLU A 91 -15.12 3.34 -22.82
N LYS A 92 -14.40 4.45 -22.74
CA LYS A 92 -14.93 5.83 -22.82
C LYS A 92 -13.79 6.83 -22.65
N GLY A 93 -13.10 7.07 -23.77
CA GLY A 93 -12.56 8.39 -24.09
C GLY A 93 -13.56 9.15 -24.96
#